data_AF-A0A3D4KM78-F1
#
_entry.id   AF-A0A3D4KM78-F1
#
_cell.length_a   1.000
_cell.length_b   1.000
_cell.length_c   1.000
_cell.angle_alpha   90.00
_cell.angle_beta   90.00
_cell.angle_gamma   90.00
#
_symmetry.space_group_name_H-M   'P 1'
#
loop_
_entity.id
_entity.type
_entity.pdbx_description
1 polymer ?
#
loop_
_entity_poly.entity_id
_entity_poly.type
_entity_poly.pdbx_seq_one_letter_code
_entity_poly.pdbx_strand_id
1 'polypeptide(L)'
;MATVKPNRLISAQLSSELPAMLRRRLDDTGHATCDILRELDPQANAPLVHASRHGDTTHTLAMLESLQRGDPISPTRFSMSVHNAILGVHSIARSHHRPLQALGACGDEFEALLHESYGYLMAGYPAVVAAFSESCLPAAYQGVTQHPGTACVIGMRLTLQRGRAITASTSAHSTSPTPVNVLQWLSGETAFLNGRQRWHLEQE
;
A
#
# COMPACT_ATOMS: atom_id res chain seq x y z
N MET A 1 21.22 -9.84 15.02
CA MET A 1 20.36 -9.36 13.93
C MET A 1 19.12 -10.22 13.92
N ALA A 2 17.98 -9.71 14.38
CA ALA A 2 16.73 -10.47 14.35
C ALA A 2 16.22 -10.47 12.90
N THR A 3 16.28 -11.62 12.24
CA THR A 3 15.59 -11.88 10.98
C THR A 3 14.10 -11.64 11.21
N VAL A 4 13.58 -10.55 10.65
CA VAL A 4 12.14 -10.27 10.67
C VAL A 4 11.53 -11.32 9.76
N LYS A 5 10.98 -12.38 10.36
CA LYS A 5 10.21 -13.39 9.62
C LYS A 5 9.08 -12.65 8.87
N PRO A 6 8.90 -12.88 7.55
CA PRO A 6 7.82 -12.27 6.76
C PRO A 6 6.41 -12.66 7.23
N ASN A 7 6.29 -13.52 8.25
CA ASN A 7 5.04 -14.16 8.68
C ASN A 7 4.23 -13.37 9.70
N ARG A 8 4.41 -12.04 9.86
CA ARG A 8 3.40 -11.26 10.58
C ARG A 8 2.22 -11.02 9.65
N LEU A 9 1.40 -12.05 9.50
CA LEU A 9 0.00 -11.88 9.15
C LEU A 9 -0.60 -11.02 10.27
N ILE A 10 -1.01 -9.79 9.97
CA ILE A 10 -1.88 -9.03 10.87
C ILE A 10 -3.27 -9.68 10.78
N SER A 11 -3.38 -10.89 11.31
CA SER A 11 -4.64 -11.49 11.77
C SER A 11 -4.88 -11.17 13.26
N ALA A 12 -3.88 -10.57 13.92
CA ALA A 12 -4.01 -10.02 15.27
C ALA A 12 -4.80 -8.70 15.19
N GLN A 13 -5.88 -8.60 15.98
CA GLN A 13 -6.75 -7.43 16.15
C GLN A 13 -6.11 -6.11 15.72
N LEU A 14 -6.66 -5.50 14.67
CA LEU A 14 -6.33 -4.14 14.24
C LEU A 14 -6.29 -3.23 15.47
N SER A 15 -5.16 -2.58 15.68
CA SER A 15 -4.88 -1.88 16.94
C SER A 15 -5.72 -0.59 17.01
N SER A 16 -6.39 -0.37 18.14
CA SER A 16 -7.31 0.76 18.34
C SER A 16 -6.59 2.09 18.65
N GLU A 17 -5.33 2.26 18.24
CA GLU A 17 -4.50 3.42 18.58
C GLU A 17 -4.78 4.67 17.72
N LEU A 18 -5.54 4.54 16.63
CA LEU A 18 -6.00 5.70 15.87
C LEU A 18 -7.07 6.48 16.66
N PRO A 19 -6.94 7.82 16.79
CA PRO A 19 -7.98 8.66 17.38
C PRO A 19 -9.35 8.36 16.76
N ALA A 20 -10.39 8.20 17.59
CA ALA A 20 -11.69 7.70 17.14
C ALA A 20 -12.29 8.44 15.93
N MET A 21 -12.08 9.76 15.84
CA MET A 21 -12.56 10.55 14.69
C MET A 21 -11.83 10.21 13.38
N LEU A 22 -10.51 10.01 13.44
CA LEU A 22 -9.71 9.61 12.29
C LEU A 22 -10.00 8.17 11.90
N ARG A 23 -10.19 7.32 12.92
CA ARG A 23 -10.53 5.91 12.72
C ARG A 23 -11.83 5.76 11.91
N ARG A 24 -12.88 6.53 12.23
CA ARG A 24 -14.17 6.49 11.51
C ARG A 24 -14.11 6.94 10.04
N ARG A 25 -12.98 7.48 9.58
CA ARG A 25 -12.80 7.92 8.18
C ARG A 25 -12.25 6.84 7.27
N LEU A 26 -11.70 5.75 7.82
CA LEU A 26 -11.02 4.70 7.07
C LEU A 26 -11.93 3.48 6.91
N ASP A 27 -11.72 2.75 5.82
CA ASP A 27 -12.20 1.38 5.65
C ASP A 27 -11.21 0.38 6.30
N ASP A 28 -11.54 -0.92 6.23
CA ASP A 28 -10.71 -1.97 6.82
C ASP A 28 -9.28 -1.99 6.23
N THR A 29 -9.15 -1.74 4.92
CA THR A 29 -7.84 -1.63 4.26
C THR A 29 -7.06 -0.42 4.75
N GLY A 30 -7.71 0.73 4.90
CA GLY A 30 -7.11 1.93 5.46
C GLY A 30 -6.64 1.73 6.90
N HIS A 31 -7.42 1.01 7.70
CA HIS A 31 -7.01 0.58 9.05
C HIS A 31 -5.77 -0.30 9.02
N ALA A 32 -5.79 -1.38 8.25
CA ALA A 32 -4.68 -2.31 8.14
C ALA A 32 -3.41 -1.61 7.61
N THR A 33 -3.57 -0.68 6.66
CA THR A 33 -2.47 0.12 6.12
C THR A 33 -1.87 1.01 7.19
N CYS A 34 -2.68 1.74 7.96
CA CYS A 34 -2.18 2.57 9.06
C CYS A 34 -1.43 1.75 10.13
N ASP A 35 -1.92 0.55 10.43
CA ASP A 35 -1.30 -0.36 11.40
C ASP A 35 0.06 -0.86 10.92
N ILE A 36 0.15 -1.35 9.67
CA ILE A 36 1.42 -1.78 9.06
C ILE A 36 2.44 -0.65 9.02
N LEU A 37 2.01 0.55 8.59
CA LEU A 37 2.90 1.72 8.52
C LEU A 37 3.49 2.05 9.89
N ARG A 38 2.65 2.02 10.94
CA ARG A 38 3.07 2.25 12.33
C ARG A 38 4.04 1.17 12.82
N GLU A 39 3.79 -0.09 12.48
CA GLU A 39 4.64 -1.20 12.88
C GLU A 39 6.03 -1.13 12.23
N LEU A 40 6.09 -0.73 10.95
CA LEU A 40 7.34 -0.63 10.19
C LEU A 40 8.16 0.62 10.52
N ASP A 41 7.52 1.70 10.97
CA ASP A 41 8.19 2.91 11.45
C ASP A 41 7.53 3.50 12.71
N PRO A 42 7.78 2.88 13.88
CA PRO A 42 7.21 3.35 15.15
C PRO A 42 7.58 4.79 15.49
N GLN A 43 8.68 5.31 14.94
CA GLN A 43 9.19 6.65 15.22
C GLN A 43 8.77 7.70 14.18
N ALA A 44 7.99 7.32 13.15
CA ALA A 44 7.50 8.24 12.12
C ALA A 44 8.62 9.11 11.47
N ASN A 45 9.77 8.48 11.20
CA ASN A 45 10.99 9.15 10.74
C ASN A 45 11.43 8.78 9.32
N ALA A 46 10.76 7.83 8.67
CA ALA A 46 11.01 7.47 7.27
C ALA A 46 9.99 8.14 6.34
N PRO A 47 10.37 8.50 5.10
CA PRO A 47 9.40 8.75 4.04
C PRO A 47 8.44 7.58 3.89
N LEU A 48 7.17 7.87 3.58
CA LEU A 48 6.17 6.85 3.28
C LEU A 48 5.83 6.89 1.79
N VAL A 49 5.88 5.73 1.15
CA VAL A 49 5.37 5.53 -0.21
C VAL A 49 4.25 4.51 -0.13
N HIS A 50 3.07 4.89 -0.59
CA HIS A 50 1.91 4.02 -0.65
C HIS A 50 1.50 3.85 -2.11
N ALA A 51 1.21 2.62 -2.50
CA ALA A 51 0.64 2.32 -3.80
C ALA A 51 -0.72 1.65 -3.64
N SER A 52 -1.62 1.96 -4.57
CA SER A 52 -2.87 1.24 -4.76
C SER A 52 -3.29 1.42 -6.21
N ARG A 53 -3.72 0.34 -6.87
CA ARG A 53 -4.20 0.40 -8.26
C ARG A 53 -5.50 1.17 -8.35
N HIS A 54 -6.42 0.85 -7.44
CA HIS A 54 -7.81 1.31 -7.51
C HIS A 54 -8.12 2.43 -6.52
N GLY A 55 -7.32 2.57 -5.45
CA GLY A 55 -7.64 3.51 -4.36
C GLY A 55 -9.00 3.21 -3.74
N ASP A 56 -9.70 4.25 -3.27
CA ASP A 56 -11.02 4.13 -2.65
C ASP A 56 -12.15 4.15 -3.69
N THR A 57 -12.31 3.03 -4.40
CA THR A 57 -13.37 2.87 -5.40
C THR A 57 -14.77 2.88 -4.80
N THR A 58 -14.94 2.43 -3.55
CA THR A 58 -16.24 2.37 -2.87
C THR A 58 -16.80 3.75 -2.62
N HIS A 59 -16.03 4.65 -2.00
CA HIS A 59 -16.50 6.03 -1.79
C HIS A 59 -16.60 6.79 -3.10
N THR A 60 -15.68 6.57 -4.05
CA THR A 60 -15.73 7.21 -5.37
C THR A 60 -17.02 6.85 -6.12
N LEU A 61 -17.38 5.58 -6.19
CA LEU A 61 -18.63 5.13 -6.82
C LEU A 61 -19.86 5.72 -6.13
N ALA A 62 -19.93 5.66 -4.80
CA ALA A 62 -21.05 6.21 -4.04
C ALA A 62 -21.25 7.72 -4.28
N MET A 63 -20.17 8.48 -4.48
CA MET A 63 -20.24 9.89 -4.85
C MET A 63 -20.77 10.09 -6.28
N LEU A 64 -20.31 9.29 -7.25
CA LEU A 64 -20.81 9.33 -8.63
C LEU A 64 -22.30 9.02 -8.68
N GLU A 65 -22.76 8.02 -7.93
CA GLU A 65 -24.19 7.70 -7.83
C GLU A 65 -25.00 8.82 -7.16
N SER A 66 -24.43 9.50 -6.16
CA SER A 66 -25.06 10.67 -5.52
C SER A 66 -25.23 11.82 -6.51
N LEU A 67 -24.19 12.11 -7.29
CA LEU A 67 -24.25 13.10 -8.38
C LEU A 67 -25.31 12.75 -9.41
N GLN A 68 -25.40 11.47 -9.80
CA GLN A 68 -26.39 10.99 -10.76
C GLN A 68 -27.84 11.15 -10.26
N ARG A 69 -28.08 11.08 -8.94
CA ARG A 69 -29.38 11.34 -8.30
C ARG A 69 -29.66 12.82 -8.02
N GLY A 70 -28.67 13.70 -8.18
CA GLY A 70 -28.78 15.12 -7.77
C GLY A 70 -28.64 15.34 -6.27
N ASP A 71 -28.13 14.36 -5.53
CA ASP A 71 -27.89 14.47 -4.09
C ASP A 71 -26.62 15.31 -3.80
N PRO A 72 -26.59 16.07 -2.69
CA PRO A 72 -25.39 16.79 -2.30
C PRO A 72 -24.25 15.82 -1.91
N ILE A 73 -23.03 16.13 -2.36
CA ILE A 73 -21.83 15.37 -1.97
C ILE A 73 -21.45 15.73 -0.53
N SER A 74 -21.17 14.71 0.28
CA SER A 74 -20.61 14.92 1.63
C SER A 74 -19.16 15.41 1.55
N PRO A 75 -18.81 16.56 2.15
CA PRO A 75 -17.44 17.06 2.16
C PRO A 75 -16.44 16.07 2.77
N THR A 76 -16.87 15.33 3.80
CA THR A 76 -16.03 14.30 4.45
C THR A 76 -15.75 13.14 3.48
N ARG A 77 -16.75 12.64 2.77
CA ARG A 77 -16.55 11.56 1.78
C ARG A 77 -15.66 12.00 0.63
N PHE A 78 -15.86 13.22 0.15
CA PHE A 78 -14.99 13.81 -0.86
C PHE A 78 -13.54 13.95 -0.37
N SER A 79 -13.33 14.37 0.88
CA SER A 79 -11.97 14.46 1.44
C SER A 79 -11.26 13.11 1.57
N MET A 80 -12.01 12.00 1.63
CA MET A 80 -11.46 10.65 1.70
C MET A 80 -11.33 9.97 0.33
N SER A 81 -11.87 10.55 -0.75
CA SER A 81 -11.81 9.94 -2.08
C SER A 81 -10.50 10.17 -2.82
N VAL A 82 -9.64 11.04 -2.31
CA VAL A 82 -8.31 11.28 -2.88
C VAL A 82 -7.40 10.10 -2.54
N HIS A 83 -6.55 9.71 -3.49
CA HIS A 83 -5.71 8.51 -3.38
C HIS A 83 -4.79 8.53 -2.14
N ASN A 84 -4.33 9.71 -1.75
CA ASN A 84 -3.46 9.91 -0.59
C ASN A 84 -4.18 10.00 0.77
N ALA A 85 -5.51 9.81 0.83
CA ALA A 85 -6.27 10.03 2.06
C ALA A 85 -5.81 9.16 3.24
N ILE A 86 -5.45 7.89 2.99
CA ILE A 86 -4.93 6.98 4.02
C ILE A 86 -3.62 7.52 4.61
N LEU A 87 -2.68 7.97 3.75
CA LEU A 87 -1.43 8.59 4.19
C LEU A 87 -1.67 9.88 4.97
N GLY A 88 -2.64 10.69 4.54
CA GLY A 88 -3.04 11.91 5.26
C GLY A 88 -3.55 11.61 6.66
N VAL A 89 -4.44 10.62 6.81
CA VAL A 89 -4.95 10.18 8.12
C VAL A 89 -3.82 9.64 9.00
N HIS A 90 -2.95 8.79 8.46
CA HIS A 90 -1.79 8.26 9.18
C HIS A 90 -0.86 9.39 9.65
N SER A 91 -0.57 10.35 8.78
CA SER A 91 0.32 11.47 9.09
C SER A 91 -0.21 12.35 10.22
N ILE A 92 -1.50 12.69 10.19
CA ILE A 92 -2.14 13.45 11.28
C ILE A 92 -2.10 12.65 12.58
N ALA A 93 -2.46 11.36 12.54
CA ALA A 93 -2.49 10.52 13.73
C ALA A 93 -1.11 10.32 14.38
N ARG A 94 -0.04 10.36 13.60
CA ARG A 94 1.35 10.11 14.06
C ARG A 94 2.19 11.38 14.20
N SER A 95 1.64 12.56 13.89
CA SER A 95 2.44 13.79 13.72
C SER A 95 3.65 13.54 12.81
N HIS A 96 3.42 12.82 11.71
CA HIS A 96 4.47 12.46 10.76
C HIS A 96 4.71 13.62 9.79
N HIS A 97 5.96 14.08 9.72
CA HIS A 97 6.37 15.24 8.94
C HIS A 97 7.38 14.91 7.83
N ARG A 98 7.57 13.62 7.51
CA ARG A 98 8.46 13.20 6.41
C ARG A 98 7.66 13.16 5.09
N PRO A 99 8.34 13.07 3.93
CA PRO A 99 7.64 12.97 2.66
C PRO A 99 6.63 11.81 2.62
N LEU A 100 5.51 12.05 1.95
CA LEU A 100 4.41 11.12 1.75
C LEU A 100 4.08 11.08 0.26
N GLN A 101 4.10 9.89 -0.35
CA GLN A 101 3.78 9.72 -1.76
C GLN A 101 2.70 8.64 -1.92
N ALA A 102 1.64 8.97 -2.66
CA ALA A 102 0.59 8.02 -3.02
C ALA A 102 0.63 7.76 -4.54
N LEU A 103 0.68 6.49 -4.92
CA LEU A 103 0.94 6.05 -6.29
C LEU A 103 -0.20 5.20 -6.84
N GLY A 104 -0.64 5.52 -8.06
CA GLY A 104 -1.41 4.63 -8.92
C GLY A 104 -0.64 4.43 -10.23
N ALA A 105 -0.54 3.18 -10.70
CA ALA A 105 0.32 2.85 -11.85
C ALA A 105 -0.30 1.83 -12.82
N CYS A 106 -1.64 1.73 -12.84
CA CYS A 106 -2.41 0.95 -13.80
C CYS A 106 -1.92 -0.50 -14.02
N GLY A 107 -1.39 -1.17 -12.99
CA GLY A 107 -0.81 -2.50 -13.09
C GLY A 107 0.64 -2.60 -12.63
N ASP A 108 1.38 -1.49 -12.66
CA ASP A 108 2.81 -1.43 -12.37
C ASP A 108 3.09 -0.93 -10.94
N GLU A 109 2.11 -1.06 -10.02
CA GLU A 109 2.16 -0.47 -8.68
C GLU A 109 3.39 -0.89 -7.87
N PHE A 110 3.73 -2.18 -7.90
CA PHE A 110 4.89 -2.70 -7.19
C PHE A 110 6.19 -2.10 -7.70
N GLU A 111 6.33 -1.91 -9.01
CA GLU A 111 7.54 -1.33 -9.59
C GLU A 111 7.62 0.16 -9.31
N ALA A 112 6.51 0.88 -9.46
CA ALA A 112 6.44 2.29 -9.10
C ALA A 112 6.81 2.50 -7.63
N LEU A 113 6.31 1.65 -6.74
CA LEU A 113 6.61 1.65 -5.31
C LEU A 113 8.12 1.46 -5.05
N LEU A 114 8.76 0.50 -5.71
CA LEU A 114 10.20 0.25 -5.54
C LEU A 114 11.06 1.38 -6.13
N HIS A 115 10.73 1.89 -7.32
CA HIS A 115 11.50 2.98 -7.94
C HIS A 115 11.39 4.28 -7.15
N GLU A 116 10.20 4.65 -6.70
CA GLU A 116 9.99 5.84 -5.86
C GLU A 116 10.74 5.71 -4.54
N SER A 117 10.65 4.54 -3.89
CA SER A 117 11.39 4.26 -2.65
C SER A 117 12.89 4.32 -2.87
N TYR A 118 13.39 3.77 -3.98
CA TYR A 118 14.80 3.85 -4.34
C TYR A 118 15.25 5.30 -4.55
N GLY A 119 14.42 6.15 -5.17
CA GLY A 119 14.69 7.58 -5.32
C GLY A 119 14.93 8.27 -3.98
N TYR A 120 14.07 8.04 -2.98
CA TYR A 120 14.28 8.55 -1.62
C TYR A 120 15.55 8.01 -0.97
N LEU A 121 15.84 6.71 -1.11
CA LEU A 121 17.07 6.13 -0.56
C LEU A 121 18.33 6.76 -1.19
N MET A 122 18.32 6.97 -2.50
CA MET A 122 19.42 7.63 -3.22
C MET A 122 19.55 9.12 -2.87
N ALA A 123 18.46 9.77 -2.47
CA ALA A 123 18.47 11.13 -1.93
C ALA A 123 19.05 11.22 -0.50
N GLY A 124 19.45 10.10 0.11
CA GLY A 124 20.15 10.05 1.41
C GLY A 124 19.26 9.68 2.59
N TYR A 125 17.99 9.32 2.39
CA TYR A 125 17.17 8.79 3.47
C TYR A 125 17.66 7.37 3.86
N PRO A 126 17.85 7.08 5.15
CA PRO A 126 18.41 5.79 5.59
C PRO A 126 17.43 4.62 5.45
N ALA A 127 16.13 4.91 5.34
CA ALA A 127 15.08 3.93 5.13
C ALA A 127 13.85 4.60 4.51
N VAL A 128 13.01 3.80 3.83
CA VAL A 128 11.68 4.18 3.34
C VAL A 128 10.70 3.11 3.78
N VAL A 129 9.51 3.50 4.23
CA VAL A 129 8.40 2.56 4.45
C VAL A 129 7.50 2.60 3.22
N ALA A 130 7.37 1.45 2.59
CA ALA A 130 6.57 1.24 1.40
C ALA A 130 5.37 0.36 1.73
N ALA A 131 4.17 0.75 1.30
CA ALA A 131 2.95 -0.05 1.48
C ALA A 131 2.22 -0.20 0.14
N PHE A 132 1.70 -1.40 -0.13
CA PHE A 132 0.85 -1.66 -1.28
C PHE A 132 -0.45 -2.29 -0.80
N SER A 133 -1.57 -1.61 -1.02
CA SER A 133 -2.88 -2.05 -0.54
C SER A 133 -3.95 -2.04 -1.62
N GLU A 134 -4.92 -2.92 -1.46
CA GLU A 134 -6.11 -3.02 -2.29
C GLU A 134 -7.34 -3.23 -1.41
N SER A 135 -8.38 -2.41 -1.59
CA SER A 135 -9.70 -2.61 -0.99
C SER A 135 -10.60 -3.41 -1.91
N CYS A 136 -11.57 -4.14 -1.35
CA CYS A 136 -12.57 -4.87 -2.13
C CYS A 136 -13.23 -3.96 -3.18
N LEU A 137 -13.33 -4.44 -4.41
CA LEU A 137 -14.05 -3.71 -5.46
C LEU A 137 -15.57 -3.75 -5.23
N PRO A 138 -16.26 -2.61 -5.41
CA PRO A 138 -17.71 -2.57 -5.54
C PRO A 138 -18.23 -3.54 -6.60
N ALA A 139 -19.42 -4.09 -6.38
CA ALA A 139 -20.05 -5.06 -7.28
C ALA A 139 -20.11 -4.58 -8.74
N ALA A 140 -20.34 -3.27 -8.95
CA ALA A 140 -20.39 -2.67 -10.28
C ALA A 140 -19.07 -2.74 -11.08
N TYR A 141 -17.92 -2.93 -10.40
CA TYR A 141 -16.61 -3.03 -11.04
C TYR A 141 -16.06 -4.46 -11.11
N GLN A 142 -16.76 -5.43 -10.51
CA GLN A 142 -16.33 -6.83 -10.54
C GLN A 142 -16.39 -7.38 -11.98
N GLY A 143 -15.31 -8.04 -12.40
CA GLY A 143 -15.18 -8.57 -13.77
C GLY A 143 -14.72 -7.55 -14.82
N VAL A 144 -14.67 -6.26 -14.50
CA VAL A 144 -14.20 -5.20 -15.42
C VAL A 144 -12.69 -5.01 -15.34
N THR A 145 -12.09 -5.24 -14.16
CA THR A 145 -10.65 -5.07 -13.93
C THR A 145 -10.10 -6.17 -13.02
N GLN A 146 -8.80 -6.42 -13.11
CA GLN A 146 -8.09 -7.30 -12.19
C GLN A 146 -8.05 -6.71 -10.77
N HIS A 147 -8.25 -7.57 -9.78
CA HIS A 147 -8.24 -7.23 -8.36
C HIS A 147 -8.01 -8.51 -7.53
N PRO A 148 -7.33 -8.45 -6.37
CA PRO A 148 -7.08 -9.61 -5.50
C PRO A 148 -8.32 -10.32 -4.96
N GLY A 149 -9.52 -9.70 -5.04
CA GLY A 149 -10.78 -10.30 -4.58
C GLY A 149 -10.97 -10.25 -3.06
N THR A 150 -9.97 -9.77 -2.32
CA THR A 150 -10.00 -9.56 -0.89
C THR A 150 -9.26 -8.27 -0.55
N ALA A 151 -9.72 -7.58 0.49
CA ALA A 151 -8.97 -6.48 1.07
C ALA A 151 -7.62 -7.01 1.57
N CYS A 152 -6.54 -6.36 1.16
CA CYS A 152 -5.19 -6.78 1.54
C CYS A 152 -4.21 -5.60 1.53
N VAL A 153 -3.16 -5.74 2.33
CA VAL A 153 -2.04 -4.80 2.37
C VAL A 153 -0.75 -5.56 2.66
N ILE A 154 0.32 -5.17 1.99
CA ILE A 154 1.69 -5.57 2.30
C ILE A 154 2.51 -4.32 2.60
N GLY A 155 3.39 -4.41 3.59
CA GLY A 155 4.33 -3.35 3.93
C GLY A 155 5.76 -3.84 3.91
N MET A 156 6.67 -2.97 3.50
CA MET A 156 8.10 -3.22 3.43
C MET A 156 8.85 -2.02 4.01
N ARG A 157 9.91 -2.29 4.77
CA ARG A 157 10.87 -1.28 5.18
C ARG A 157 12.14 -1.46 4.36
N LEU A 158 12.34 -0.57 3.39
CA LEU A 158 13.42 -0.65 2.41
C LEU A 158 14.63 0.15 2.89
N THR A 159 15.83 -0.40 2.71
CA THR A 159 17.12 0.25 2.99
C THR A 159 18.14 -0.18 1.94
N LEU A 160 19.27 0.54 1.82
CA LEU A 160 20.35 0.13 0.91
C LEU A 160 21.36 -0.82 1.57
N GLN A 161 21.42 -0.86 2.91
CA GLN A 161 22.52 -1.51 3.64
C GLN A 161 22.09 -2.75 4.43
N ARG A 162 20.79 -3.00 4.62
CA ARG A 162 20.29 -4.07 5.49
C ARG A 162 19.04 -4.73 4.91
N GLY A 163 18.93 -6.04 5.13
CA GLY A 163 17.79 -6.85 4.70
C GLY A 163 18.19 -7.85 3.62
N ARG A 164 17.18 -8.46 3.00
CA ARG A 164 17.35 -9.33 1.82
C ARG A 164 17.37 -8.45 0.58
N ALA A 165 18.37 -8.63 -0.29
CA ALA A 165 18.46 -7.84 -1.51
C ALA A 165 17.28 -8.14 -2.46
N ILE A 166 16.70 -7.08 -3.03
CA ILE A 166 15.73 -7.17 -4.13
C ILE A 166 16.45 -6.76 -5.41
N THR A 167 16.43 -7.62 -6.42
CA THR A 167 17.04 -7.35 -7.73
C THR A 167 16.05 -7.54 -8.85
N ALA A 168 16.30 -6.89 -9.99
CA ALA A 168 15.44 -6.98 -11.16
C ALA A 168 16.21 -7.51 -12.37
N SER A 169 15.52 -8.27 -13.21
CA SER A 169 15.98 -8.71 -14.52
C SER A 169 14.90 -8.49 -15.57
N THR A 170 15.26 -8.46 -16.85
CA THR A 170 14.29 -8.40 -17.94
C THR A 170 13.27 -9.53 -17.85
N SER A 171 11.98 -9.22 -18.03
CA SER A 171 10.93 -10.24 -18.13
C SER A 171 10.49 -10.41 -19.60
N ALA A 172 10.21 -11.65 -19.99
CA ALA A 172 9.58 -11.94 -21.28
C ALA A 172 8.05 -11.77 -21.24
N HIS A 173 7.45 -11.76 -20.04
CA HIS A 173 6.00 -11.67 -19.84
C HIS A 173 5.70 -10.63 -18.76
N SER A 174 4.89 -9.63 -19.12
CA SER A 174 4.45 -8.61 -18.18
C SER A 174 3.21 -9.10 -17.42
N THR A 175 3.22 -8.95 -16.10
CA THR A 175 2.05 -9.18 -15.25
C THR A 175 1.82 -7.97 -14.35
N SER A 176 0.62 -7.89 -13.76
CA SER A 176 0.21 -6.77 -12.90
C SER A 176 0.05 -7.23 -11.46
N PRO A 177 1.16 -7.44 -10.72
CA PRO A 177 1.15 -8.10 -9.42
C PRO A 177 0.25 -7.36 -8.42
N THR A 178 -0.44 -8.14 -7.59
CA THR A 178 -1.27 -7.64 -6.48
C THR A 178 -0.51 -7.75 -5.16
N PRO A 179 -0.97 -7.12 -4.06
CA PRO A 179 -0.34 -7.29 -2.74
C PRO A 179 -0.23 -8.76 -2.31
N VAL A 180 -1.20 -9.60 -2.69
CA VAL A 180 -1.17 -11.05 -2.42
C VAL A 180 -0.01 -11.73 -3.15
N ASN A 181 0.22 -11.41 -4.42
CA ASN A 181 1.35 -11.98 -5.17
C ASN A 181 2.69 -11.53 -4.58
N VAL A 182 2.78 -10.28 -4.14
CA VAL A 182 3.98 -9.76 -3.46
C VAL A 182 4.20 -10.51 -2.15
N LEU A 183 3.16 -10.74 -1.34
CA LEU A 183 3.26 -11.51 -0.09
C LEU A 183 3.75 -12.94 -0.34
N GLN A 184 3.17 -13.65 -1.31
CA GLN A 184 3.58 -15.01 -1.67
C GLN A 184 5.06 -15.06 -2.06
N TRP A 185 5.52 -14.12 -2.88
CA TRP A 185 6.92 -14.01 -3.28
C TRP A 185 7.84 -13.69 -2.10
N LEU A 186 7.51 -12.71 -1.26
CA LEU A 186 8.30 -12.36 -0.08
C LEU A 186 8.39 -13.52 0.93
N SER A 187 7.35 -14.36 0.98
CA SER A 187 7.25 -15.56 1.82
C SER A 187 8.00 -16.77 1.24
N GLY A 188 8.51 -16.66 0.01
CA GLY A 188 9.27 -17.72 -0.66
C GLY A 188 8.40 -18.78 -1.34
N GLU A 189 7.08 -18.56 -1.46
CA GLU A 189 6.19 -19.49 -2.19
C GLU A 189 6.45 -19.46 -3.70
N THR A 190 6.94 -18.33 -4.22
CA THR A 190 7.40 -18.20 -5.61
C THR A 190 8.86 -17.77 -5.65
N ALA A 191 9.62 -18.30 -6.62
CA ALA A 191 11.03 -17.97 -6.79
C ALA A 191 11.26 -16.51 -7.26
N PHE A 192 10.28 -15.96 -7.97
CA PHE A 192 10.32 -14.61 -8.51
C PHE A 192 8.90 -14.01 -8.54
N LEU A 193 8.84 -12.68 -8.64
CA LEU A 193 7.62 -11.92 -8.94
C LEU A 193 7.75 -11.29 -10.32
N ASN A 194 6.83 -11.59 -11.23
CA ASN A 194 6.77 -10.88 -12.51
C ASN A 194 5.96 -9.59 -12.35
N GLY A 195 6.52 -8.49 -12.84
CA GLY A 195 5.89 -7.23 -13.20
C GLY A 195 6.20 -6.95 -14.66
N ARG A 196 6.52 -5.71 -15.03
CA ARG A 196 7.22 -5.42 -16.30
C ARG A 196 8.63 -5.99 -16.29
N GLN A 197 9.26 -6.00 -15.12
CA GLN A 197 10.51 -6.64 -14.80
C GLN A 197 10.25 -7.91 -13.98
N ARG A 198 11.22 -8.81 -13.96
CA ARG A 198 11.21 -9.95 -13.05
C ARG A 198 12.02 -9.61 -11.81
N TRP A 199 11.37 -9.67 -10.66
CA TRP A 199 11.95 -9.35 -9.37
C TRP A 199 12.36 -10.62 -8.63
N HIS A 200 13.57 -10.59 -8.09
CA HIS A 200 14.18 -11.68 -7.32
C HIS A 200 14.50 -11.17 -5.92
N LEU A 201 14.34 -12.07 -4.94
CA LEU A 201 14.64 -11.79 -3.55
C LEU A 201 15.78 -12.71 -3.14
N GLU A 202 16.82 -12.15 -2.54
CA GLU A 202 17.94 -12.90 -1.99
C GLU A 202 17.41 -14.04 -1.08
N GLN A 203 17.93 -15.25 -1.31
CA GLN A 203 17.62 -16.41 -0.50
C GLN A 203 18.52 -16.42 0.74
N GLU A 204 17.98 -16.88 1.87
CA GLU A 204 18.73 -17.03 3.13
C GLU A 204 19.76 -18.16 3.07
#